data_AF-A0A6V7I3H1-F1
#
_entry.id   AF-A0A6V7I3H1-F1
#
_cell.length_a   1.000
_cell.length_b   1.000
_cell.length_c   1.000
_cell.angle_alpha   90.00
_cell.angle_beta   90.00
_cell.angle_gamma   90.00
#
_symmetry.space_group_name_H-M   'P 1'
#
loop_
_entity.id
_entity.type
_entity.pdbx_description
1 polymer ?
#
loop_
_entity_poly.entity_id
_entity_poly.type
_entity_poly.pdbx_seq_one_letter_code
_entity_poly.pdbx_strand_id
1 'polypeptide(L)'
;FSGLWSYVDDSSKIKRVLYMIYGTLMTSLIWIFVGTLLADLFSNSQDLMIITDDGCFLAGISVILFKHIIFCLRRKEIIQLSREIYCPVDNFIRSS
;
A
#
# COMPACT_ATOMS: atom_id res chain seq x y z
N PHE A 1 11.72 7.87 5.33
CA PHE A 1 11.29 6.55 5.81
C PHE A 1 9.78 6.57 6.00
N SER A 2 9.02 6.16 4.99
CA SER A 2 7.56 6.06 5.05
C SER A 2 7.08 4.79 4.37
N GLY A 3 6.76 3.79 5.19
CA GLY A 3 5.55 2.97 5.10
C GLY A 3 5.37 1.94 3.98
N LEU A 4 6.00 2.08 2.82
CA LEU A 4 5.82 1.09 1.74
C LEU A 4 7.12 0.53 1.21
N TRP A 5 8.24 1.23 1.37
CA TRP A 5 9.51 0.82 0.80
C TRP A 5 10.71 1.44 1.53
N SER A 6 11.53 0.57 2.12
CA SER A 6 12.98 0.67 2.39
C SER A 6 13.30 -0.59 3.22
N TYR A 7 14.17 -1.50 2.80
CA TYR A 7 15.58 -1.25 2.61
C TYR A 7 16.13 -2.35 1.70
N VAL A 8 16.87 -1.92 0.69
CA VAL A 8 17.78 -2.76 -0.08
C VAL A 8 18.78 -3.37 0.90
N ASP A 9 18.78 -4.69 0.93
CA ASP A 9 19.79 -5.54 1.57
C ASP A 9 19.81 -5.54 3.11
N ASP A 10 18.92 -6.35 3.70
CA ASP A 10 19.13 -6.84 5.05
C ASP A 10 18.84 -8.35 5.09
N SER A 11 19.91 -9.13 5.25
CA SER A 11 20.09 -10.58 5.09
C SER A 11 19.07 -11.50 5.78
N SER A 12 18.16 -10.96 6.61
CA SER A 12 17.22 -11.76 7.40
C SER A 12 15.95 -12.12 6.63
N LYS A 13 15.85 -13.40 6.23
CA LYS A 13 14.62 -14.01 5.66
C LYS A 13 13.36 -13.72 6.50
N ILE A 14 13.55 -13.56 7.82
CA ILE A 14 12.48 -13.23 8.79
C ILE A 14 11.87 -11.86 8.52
N LYS A 15 12.67 -10.81 8.30
CA LYS A 15 12.15 -9.46 8.00
C LYS A 15 11.36 -9.47 6.70
N ARG A 16 11.85 -10.17 5.66
CA ARG A 16 11.15 -10.31 4.39
C ARG A 16 9.77 -10.96 4.53
N VAL A 17 9.67 -12.01 5.34
CA VAL A 17 8.38 -12.69 5.63
C VAL A 17 7.45 -11.77 6.42
N LEU A 18 7.94 -11.11 7.47
CA LEU A 18 7.17 -10.14 8.24
C LEU A 18 6.61 -9.01 7.37
N TYR A 19 7.42 -8.45 6.48
CA TYR A 19 6.96 -7.42 5.53
C TYR A 19 5.90 -7.94 4.56
N MET A 20 6.04 -9.17 4.09
CA MET A 20 5.05 -9.78 3.20
C MET A 20 3.73 -10.01 3.93
N ILE A 21 3.77 -10.50 5.18
CA ILE A 21 2.58 -10.67 6.03
C ILE A 21 1.95 -9.31 6.32
N TYR A 22 2.74 -8.30 6.71
CA TYR A 22 2.25 -6.95 6.98
C TYR A 22 1.57 -6.33 5.76
N GLY A 23 2.18 -6.45 4.57
CA GLY A 23 1.59 -5.96 3.32
C GLY A 23 0.24 -6.63 3.03
N THR A 24 0.17 -7.96 3.14
CA THR A 24 -1.08 -8.71 2.94
C THR A 24 -2.14 -8.36 3.96
N LEU A 25 -1.78 -8.22 5.24
CA LEU A 25 -2.69 -7.82 6.31
C LEU A 25 -3.24 -6.41 6.07
N MET A 26 -2.37 -5.45 5.73
CA MET A 26 -2.79 -4.08 5.44
C MET A 26 -3.70 -4.00 4.22
N THR A 27 -3.38 -4.73 3.14
CA THR A 27 -4.28 -4.83 1.97
C THR A 27 -5.63 -5.42 2.36
N SER A 28 -5.64 -6.49 3.15
CA SER A 28 -6.88 -7.12 3.63
C SER A 28 -7.73 -6.16 4.46
N LEU A 29 -7.13 -5.44 5.42
CA LEU A 29 -7.83 -4.47 6.26
C LEU A 29 -8.45 -3.33 5.44
N ILE A 30 -7.73 -2.83 4.43
CA ILE A 30 -8.24 -1.80 3.53
C ILE A 30 -9.46 -2.31 2.75
N TRP A 31 -9.41 -3.54 2.22
CA TRP A 31 -10.55 -4.14 1.52
C TRP A 31 -11.75 -4.39 2.42
N ILE A 32 -11.53 -4.89 3.64
CA ILE A 32 -12.59 -5.07 4.64
C ILE A 32 -13.24 -3.72 4.95
N PHE A 33 -12.45 -2.69 5.22
CA PHE A 33 -12.96 -1.35 5.54
C PHE A 33 -13.80 -0.77 4.40
N VAL A 34 -13.30 -0.83 3.16
CA VAL A 34 -14.07 -0.37 1.98
C VAL A 34 -15.34 -1.19 1.80
N GLY A 35 -15.29 -2.51 2.01
CA GLY A 35 -16.45 -3.37 1.94
C GLY A 35 -17.51 -3.04 2.99
N THR A 36 -17.09 -2.75 4.22
CA THR A 36 -17.98 -2.33 5.31
C THR A 36 -18.65 -0.99 5.00
N LEU A 37 -17.90 0.01 4.53
CA LEU A 37 -18.46 1.30 4.13
C LEU A 37 -19.48 1.17 3.00
N LEU A 38 -19.18 0.34 1.99
CA LEU A 38 -20.13 0.09 0.91
C LEU A 38 -21.39 -0.63 1.40
N ALA A 39 -21.24 -1.62 2.28
CA ALA A 39 -22.37 -2.34 2.85
C ALA A 39 -23.29 -1.41 3.67
N ASP A 40 -22.71 -0.51 4.46
CA ASP A 40 -23.47 0.48 5.24
C ASP A 40 -24.19 1.47 4.32
N LEU A 41 -23.48 1.99 3.31
CA LEU A 41 -24.05 2.88 2.28
C LEU A 41 -25.25 2.26 1.54
N PHE A 42 -25.18 0.97 1.17
CA PHE A 42 -26.29 0.28 0.50
C PHE A 42 -27.46 0.02 1.45
N SER A 43 -27.18 -0.42 2.68
CA SER A 43 -28.20 -0.70 3.70
C SER A 43 -28.95 0.56 4.12
N ASN A 44 -28.26 1.70 4.15
CA ASN A 44 -28.78 2.99 4.62
C ASN A 44 -28.90 4.03 3.50
N SER A 45 -29.10 3.58 2.25
CA SER A 45 -29.16 4.42 1.05
C SER A 45 -30.31 5.45 1.01
N GLN A 46 -31.22 5.43 1.97
CA GLN A 46 -32.29 6.42 2.11
C GLN A 46 -31.92 7.58 3.06
N ASP A 47 -30.89 7.39 3.90
CA ASP A 47 -30.43 8.40 4.84
C ASP A 47 -29.29 9.21 4.22
N LEU A 48 -29.64 10.40 3.72
CA LEU A 48 -28.69 11.29 3.05
C LEU A 48 -27.49 11.66 3.94
N MET A 49 -27.70 11.70 5.26
CA MET A 49 -26.65 11.98 6.24
C MET A 49 -25.61 10.86 6.29
N ILE A 50 -26.04 9.60 6.28
CA ILE A 50 -25.16 8.42 6.29
C ILE A 50 -24.40 8.32 4.97
N ILE A 51 -25.09 8.53 3.83
CA ILE A 51 -24.45 8.55 2.51
C ILE A 51 -23.34 9.61 2.43
N THR A 52 -23.58 10.79 2.99
CA THR A 52 -22.62 11.90 2.94
C THR A 52 -21.40 11.61 3.81
N ASP A 53 -21.60 11.03 4.99
CA ASP A 53 -20.50 10.69 5.92
C ASP A 53 -19.63 9.56 5.34
N ASP A 54 -20.24 8.44 4.94
CA ASP A 54 -19.54 7.30 4.32
C ASP A 54 -18.88 7.69 2.99
N GLY A 55 -19.53 8.55 2.21
CA GLY A 55 -18.98 9.12 0.98
C GLY A 55 -17.72 9.94 1.24
N CYS A 56 -17.68 10.72 2.32
CA CYS A 56 -16.49 11.47 2.75
C CYS A 56 -15.34 10.53 3.13
N PHE A 57 -15.62 9.47 3.89
CA PHE A 57 -14.61 8.46 4.21
C PHE A 57 -14.08 7.75 2.96
N LEU A 58 -14.97 7.38 2.03
CA LEU A 58 -14.59 6.80 0.73
C LEU A 58 -13.72 7.74 -0.10
N ALA A 59 -14.08 9.03 -0.18
CA ALA A 59 -13.29 10.04 -0.87
C ALA A 59 -11.90 10.21 -0.24
N GLY A 60 -11.81 10.24 1.09
CA GLY A 60 -10.54 10.34 1.81
C GLY A 60 -9.62 9.14 1.54
N ILE A 61 -10.16 7.92 1.61
CA ILE A 61 -9.37 6.70 1.39
C ILE A 61 -9.09 6.41 -0.09
N SER A 62 -9.81 7.06 -1.03
CA SER A 62 -9.63 6.87 -2.47
C SER A 62 -8.18 7.11 -2.93
N VAL A 63 -7.49 8.10 -2.36
CA VAL A 63 -6.10 8.42 -2.70
C VAL A 63 -5.15 7.30 -2.27
N ILE A 64 -5.43 6.68 -1.12
CA ILE A 64 -4.66 5.55 -0.59
C ILE A 64 -4.91 4.32 -1.47
N LEU A 65 -6.17 4.04 -1.82
CA LEU A 65 -6.55 2.96 -2.73
C LEU A 65 -5.88 3.11 -4.10
N PHE A 66 -5.92 4.32 -4.68
CA PHE A 66 -5.33 4.59 -5.97
C PHE A 66 -3.81 4.36 -5.96
N LYS A 67 -3.11 4.89 -4.95
CA LYS A 67 -1.68 4.63 -4.77
C LYS A 67 -1.39 3.14 -4.56
N HIS A 68 -2.24 2.45 -3.79
CA HIS A 68 -2.10 1.02 -3.52
C HIS A 68 -2.25 0.18 -4.80
N ILE A 69 -3.28 0.46 -5.62
CA ILE A 69 -3.55 -0.22 -6.88
C ILE A 69 -2.41 0.02 -7.87
N ILE A 70 -1.99 1.27 -8.07
CA ILE A 70 -0.87 1.60 -8.95
C ILE A 70 0.40 0.89 -8.49
N PHE A 71 0.66 0.86 -7.19
CA PHE A 71 1.84 0.20 -6.65
C PHE A 71 1.78 -1.32 -6.86
N CYS A 72 0.62 -1.95 -6.70
CA CYS A 72 0.43 -3.37 -7.00
C CYS A 72 0.63 -3.67 -8.49
N LEU A 73 0.10 -2.84 -9.39
CA LEU A 73 0.23 -3.00 -10.84
C LEU A 73 1.68 -2.78 -11.31
N ARG A 74 2.32 -1.71 -10.85
CA ARG A 74 3.70 -1.33 -11.23
C ARG A 74 4.77 -1.88 -10.31
N ARG A 75 4.43 -2.85 -9.44
CA ARG A 75 5.35 -3.41 -8.45
C ARG A 75 6.66 -3.89 -9.09
N LYS A 76 6.56 -4.58 -10.23
CA LYS A 76 7.72 -5.13 -10.94
C LYS A 76 8.64 -4.03 -11.46
N GLU A 77 8.06 -3.00 -12.08
CA GLU A 77 8.79 -1.85 -12.61
C GLU A 77 9.47 -1.05 -11.49
N ILE A 78 8.78 -0.84 -10.37
CA ILE A 78 9.33 -0.12 -9.20
C ILE A 78 10.51 -0.89 -8.60
N ILE A 79 10.38 -2.21 -8.44
CA ILE A 79 11.47 -3.07 -7.93
C ILE A 79 12.66 -3.03 -8.90
N GLN A 80 12.39 -3.09 -10.22
CA GLN A 80 13.44 -3.05 -11.23
C GLN A 80 14.17 -1.71 -11.22
N LEU A 81 13.44 -0.60 -11.27
CA LEU A 81 13.99 0.75 -11.26
C LEU A 81 14.83 1.00 -10.00
N SER A 82 14.35 0.53 -8.84
CA SER A 82 15.16 0.62 -7.63
C SER A 82 16.42 -0.21 -7.70
N ARG A 83 16.38 -1.42 -8.26
CA ARG A 83 17.59 -2.24 -8.36
C ARG A 83 18.62 -1.56 -9.25
N GLU A 84 18.17 -0.98 -10.37
CA GLU A 84 19.01 -0.20 -11.28
C GLU A 84 19.62 1.03 -10.62
N ILE A 85 18.93 1.70 -9.70
CA ILE A 85 19.45 2.85 -8.96
C ILE A 85 20.38 2.42 -7.81
N TYR A 86 20.04 1.37 -7.06
CA TYR A 86 20.80 0.96 -5.88
C TYR A 86 22.10 0.21 -6.21
N CYS A 87 22.12 -0.63 -7.24
CA CYS A 87 23.34 -1.35 -7.65
C CYS A 87 24.56 -0.42 -7.90
N PRO A 88 24.46 0.68 -8.68
CA PRO A 88 25.59 1.56 -8.89
C PRO A 88 25.96 2.35 -7.63
N VAL A 89 24.99 2.72 -6.79
CA VAL A 89 25.25 3.42 -5.51
C VAL A 89 26.01 2.53 -4.53
N ASP A 90 25.60 1.27 -4.39
CA ASP A 90 26.27 0.30 -3.51
C ASP A 90 27.70 0.02 -3.98
N ASN A 91 27.90 -0.14 -5.30
CA ASN A 91 29.22 -0.31 -5.88
C ASN A 91 30.13 0.90 -5.64
N PHE A 92 29.57 2.12 -5.70
CA PHE A 92 30.34 3.35 -5.46
C PHE A 92 30.77 3.50 -3.99
N ILE A 93 29.90 3.15 -3.05
CA ILE A 93 30.22 3.14 -1.61
C ILE A 93 31.30 2.10 -1.30
N ARG A 94 31.22 0.92 -1.93
CA ARG A 94 32.15 -0.18 -1.69
C ARG A 94 33.54 0.02 -2.35
N SER A 95 33.63 0.91 -3.33
CA SER A 95 34.89 1.26 -4.01
C SER A 95 35.63 2.46 -3.38
N SER A 96 35.08 3.06 -2.32
CA SER A 96 35.70 4.14 -1.53
C SER A 96 36.31 3.63 -0.23
#